data_AF-A0A225UH44-F1
#
_entry.id   AF-A0A225UH44-F1
#
_cell.length_a   1.000
_cell.length_b   1.000
_cell.length_c   1.000
_cell.angle_alpha   90.00
_cell.angle_beta   90.00
_cell.angle_gamma   90.00
#
_symmetry.space_group_name_H-M   'P 1'
#
loop_
_entity.id
_entity.type
_entity.pdbx_description
1 polymer ?
#
loop_
_entity_poly.entity_id
_entity_poly.type
_entity_poly.pdbx_seq_one_letter_code
_entity_poly.pdbx_strand_id
1 'polypeptide(L)'
;MTYRAHYDATIKAFTALGMHSKAKTHAARGSGARMAELAGATEAQIRRLGRWNASTMEGCYLSALPREAMRSLAGFTPDRNTFFLERASLIPPEHLQTQIFPFIETYMAAYMQESAPHVATGGFLDLLRAFTRRHSFAGSSPFS
;
A
#
# COMPACT_ATOMS: atom_id res chain seq x y z
N MET A 1 -5.21 10.68 15.79
CA MET A 1 -3.89 10.57 16.45
C MET A 1 -3.28 11.97 16.49
N THR A 2 -2.87 12.47 17.66
CA THR A 2 -2.23 13.79 17.76
C THR A 2 -0.76 13.71 17.37
N TYR A 3 -0.17 14.84 16.96
CA TYR A 3 1.26 14.91 16.66
C TYR A 3 2.11 14.41 17.84
N ARG A 4 1.75 14.82 19.07
CA ARG A 4 2.48 14.43 20.28
C ARG A 4 2.44 12.92 20.52
N ALA A 5 1.26 12.30 20.39
CA ALA A 5 1.13 10.85 20.53
C ALA A 5 1.98 10.10 19.50
N HIS A 6 1.98 10.56 18.23
CA HIS A 6 2.81 9.98 17.18
C HIS A 6 4.32 10.16 17.46
N TYR A 7 4.72 11.35 17.89
CA TYR A 7 6.10 11.66 18.25
C TYR A 7 6.60 10.77 19.40
N ASP A 8 5.84 10.70 20.50
CA ASP A 8 6.22 9.93 21.69
C ASP A 8 6.30 8.43 21.37
N ALA A 9 5.38 7.89 20.58
CA ALA A 9 5.45 6.50 20.10
C ALA A 9 6.71 6.25 19.25
N THR A 10 7.06 7.19 18.36
CA THR A 10 8.25 7.09 17.52
C THR A 10 9.54 7.14 18.34
N ILE A 11 9.61 8.05 19.32
CA ILE A 11 10.74 8.13 20.26
C ILE A 11 10.90 6.81 21.01
N LYS A 12 9.81 6.28 21.56
CA LYS A 12 9.84 5.04 22.33
C LYS A 12 10.37 3.88 21.50
N ALA A 13 9.92 3.74 20.25
CA ALA A 13 10.41 2.74 19.32
C ALA A 13 11.91 2.92 19.01
N PHE A 14 12.36 4.15 18.75
CA PHE A 14 13.77 4.41 18.44
C PHE A 14 14.68 4.13 19.63
N THR A 15 14.28 4.55 20.83
CA THR A 15 15.03 4.27 22.07
C THR A 15 15.13 2.77 22.33
N ALA A 16 14.03 2.01 22.16
CA ALA A 16 14.03 0.57 22.34
C ALA A 16 14.97 -0.17 21.38
N LEU A 17 15.22 0.41 20.20
CA LEU A 17 16.11 -0.13 19.17
C LEU A 17 17.52 0.50 19.19
N GLY A 18 17.83 1.38 20.15
CA GLY A 18 19.12 2.08 20.21
C GLY A 18 19.38 3.04 19.04
N MET A 19 18.33 3.50 18.37
CA MET A 19 18.43 4.36 17.18
C MET A 19 18.40 5.85 17.53
N HIS A 20 19.35 6.60 16.97
CA HIS A 20 19.42 8.05 17.11
C HIS A 20 19.03 8.75 15.80
N SER A 21 18.14 9.72 15.88
CA SER A 21 17.74 10.58 14.75
C SER A 21 17.45 11.97 15.25
N LYS A 22 17.87 12.99 14.49
CA LYS A 22 17.58 14.40 14.75
C LYS A 22 16.14 14.77 14.35
N ALA A 23 15.58 14.08 13.36
CA ALA A 23 14.25 14.32 12.83
C ALA A 23 13.39 13.07 13.04
N LYS A 24 12.79 12.94 14.22
CA LYS A 24 12.18 11.69 14.71
C LYS A 24 11.03 11.21 13.83
N THR A 25 10.05 12.08 13.58
CA THR A 25 8.88 11.80 12.74
C THR A 25 9.19 11.76 11.23
N HIS A 26 10.34 12.30 10.81
CA HIS A 26 10.76 12.35 9.40
C HIS A 26 11.92 11.41 9.06
N ALA A 27 12.41 10.62 10.01
CA ALA A 27 13.54 9.71 9.81
C ALA A 27 13.31 8.74 8.63
N ALA A 28 12.08 8.23 8.52
CA ALA A 28 11.66 7.34 7.43
C ALA A 28 11.70 8.00 6.05
N ARG A 29 11.57 9.34 5.97
CA ARG A 29 11.54 10.05 4.68
C ARG A 29 12.91 10.03 3.99
N GLY A 30 13.99 10.31 4.72
CA GLY A 30 15.35 10.27 4.19
C GLY A 30 15.87 8.83 4.00
N SER A 31 15.64 7.98 4.99
CA SER A 31 16.04 6.57 4.90
C SER A 31 15.29 5.82 3.80
N GLY A 32 14.00 6.07 3.62
CA GLY A 32 13.20 5.49 2.54
C GLY A 32 13.70 5.90 1.15
N ALA A 33 14.09 7.17 0.95
CA ALA A 33 14.68 7.59 -0.33
C ALA A 33 15.95 6.80 -0.66
N ARG A 34 16.86 6.69 0.32
CA ARG A 34 18.12 5.95 0.15
C ARG A 34 17.89 4.46 -0.05
N MET A 35 16.93 3.86 0.67
CA MET A 35 16.55 2.46 0.46
C MET A 35 16.02 2.22 -0.95
N ALA A 36 15.15 3.11 -1.45
CA ALA A 36 14.61 3.00 -2.81
C ALA A 36 15.72 3.12 -3.87
N GLU A 37 16.65 4.08 -3.69
CA GLU A 37 17.83 4.25 -4.56
C GLU A 37 18.71 3.00 -4.56
N LEU A 38 19.07 2.48 -3.38
CA LEU A 38 19.85 1.24 -3.24
C LEU A 38 19.14 0.02 -3.85
N ALA A 39 17.80 0.01 -3.83
CA ALA A 39 16.97 -1.01 -4.45
C ALA A 39 16.69 -0.75 -5.95
N GLY A 40 17.42 0.18 -6.58
CA GLY A 40 17.42 0.42 -8.02
C GLY A 40 16.29 1.31 -8.54
N ALA A 41 15.54 1.99 -7.68
CA ALA A 41 14.56 2.97 -8.13
C ALA A 41 15.25 4.25 -8.63
N THR A 42 14.80 4.73 -9.78
CA THR A 42 15.24 5.98 -10.39
C THR A 42 14.88 7.18 -9.53
N GLU A 43 15.74 8.21 -9.57
CA GLU A 43 15.52 9.47 -8.85
C GLU A 43 14.15 10.08 -9.20
N ALA A 44 13.73 10.03 -10.47
CA ALA A 44 12.43 10.53 -10.89
C ALA A 44 11.25 9.82 -10.19
N GLN A 45 11.34 8.52 -9.96
CA GLN A 45 10.30 7.75 -9.26
C GLN A 45 10.32 8.03 -7.75
N ILE A 46 11.51 8.13 -7.15
CA ILE A 46 11.68 8.50 -5.74
C ILE A 46 11.14 9.91 -5.48
N ARG A 47 11.47 10.87 -6.35
CA ARG A 47 11.00 12.26 -6.28
C ARG A 47 9.48 12.34 -6.35
N ARG A 48 8.87 11.60 -7.29
CA ARG A 48 7.41 11.50 -7.43
C ARG A 48 6.75 10.85 -6.21
N LEU A 49 7.35 9.78 -5.67
CA LEU A 49 6.84 9.11 -4.46
C LEU A 49 6.85 10.03 -3.24
N GLY A 50 7.97 10.72 -3.00
CA GLY A 50 8.11 11.62 -1.85
C GLY A 50 7.49 13.00 -2.04
N ARG A 51 7.01 13.33 -3.24
CA ARG A 51 6.42 14.63 -3.60
C ARG A 51 7.36 15.82 -3.30
N TRP A 52 8.66 15.67 -3.52
CA TRP A 52 9.63 16.70 -3.15
C TRP A 52 9.58 17.93 -4.06
N ASN A 53 9.34 17.78 -5.37
CA ASN A 53 9.25 18.86 -6.35
C ASN A 53 8.15 18.56 -7.37
N ALA A 54 6.88 18.56 -6.94
CA ALA A 54 5.76 18.22 -7.83
C ALA A 54 5.62 19.27 -8.94
N SER A 55 5.77 18.85 -10.20
CA SER A 55 5.53 19.71 -11.37
C SER A 55 4.04 19.77 -11.71
N THR A 56 3.61 20.78 -12.47
CA THR A 56 2.25 20.83 -13.03
C THR A 56 1.93 19.56 -13.82
N MET A 57 2.92 18.99 -14.51
CA MET A 57 2.75 17.71 -15.21
C MET A 57 2.40 16.56 -14.26
N GLU A 58 3.10 16.46 -13.12
CA GLU A 58 2.81 15.45 -12.10
C GLU A 58 1.47 15.67 -11.40
N GLY A 59 1.06 16.93 -11.18
CA GLY A 59 -0.20 17.26 -10.51
C GLY A 59 -1.44 17.15 -11.41
N CYS A 60 -1.31 17.46 -12.70
CA CYS A 60 -2.47 17.59 -13.60
C CYS A 60 -2.60 16.44 -14.60
N TYR A 61 -1.50 15.84 -15.06
CA TYR A 61 -1.53 14.91 -16.20
C TYR A 61 -1.08 13.49 -15.85
N LEU A 62 -0.21 13.30 -14.85
CA LEU A 62 0.27 11.98 -14.48
C LEU A 62 -0.57 11.35 -13.37
N SER A 63 -1.51 10.48 -13.74
CA SER A 63 -2.34 9.72 -12.79
C SER A 63 -1.70 8.43 -12.27
N ALA A 64 -0.66 7.93 -12.94
CA ALA A 64 -0.03 6.67 -12.58
C ALA A 64 0.86 6.78 -11.32
N LEU A 65 0.70 5.85 -10.40
CA LEU A 65 1.56 5.71 -9.22
C LEU A 65 3.04 5.45 -9.60
N PRO A 66 4.01 5.89 -8.78
CA PRO A 66 5.43 5.63 -9.00
C PRO A 66 5.79 4.17 -8.62
N ARG A 67 5.32 3.23 -9.44
CA ARG A 67 5.33 1.78 -9.13
C ARG A 67 6.73 1.23 -8.87
N GLU A 68 7.73 1.78 -9.53
CA GLU A 68 9.12 1.37 -9.39
C GLU A 68 9.60 1.59 -7.96
N ALA A 69 9.52 2.83 -7.47
CA ALA A 69 9.90 3.18 -6.10
C ALA A 69 9.02 2.47 -5.05
N MET A 70 7.70 2.32 -5.31
CA MET A 70 6.81 1.57 -4.42
C MET A 70 7.21 0.10 -4.31
N ARG A 71 7.61 -0.53 -5.42
CA ARG A 71 8.00 -1.95 -5.46
C ARG A 71 9.36 -2.18 -4.82
N SER A 72 10.33 -1.32 -5.11
CA SER A 72 11.65 -1.32 -4.46
C SER A 72 11.51 -1.24 -2.93
N LEU A 73 10.65 -0.35 -2.41
CA LEU A 73 10.40 -0.24 -0.97
C LEU A 73 9.61 -1.41 -0.37
N ALA A 74 8.84 -2.13 -1.19
CA ALA A 74 8.16 -3.35 -0.80
C ALA A 74 9.04 -4.60 -0.92
N GLY A 75 10.33 -4.44 -1.29
CA GLY A 75 11.29 -5.54 -1.42
C GLY A 75 11.23 -6.29 -2.75
N PHE A 76 10.52 -5.76 -3.75
CA PHE A 76 10.47 -6.33 -5.10
C PHE A 76 11.47 -5.65 -6.03
N THR A 77 11.80 -6.34 -7.13
CA THR A 77 12.60 -5.72 -8.20
C THR A 77 11.84 -4.54 -8.83
N PRO A 78 12.55 -3.50 -9.30
CA PRO A 78 11.95 -2.38 -10.04
C PRO A 78 11.18 -2.82 -11.31
N ASP A 79 11.61 -3.91 -11.93
CA ASP A 79 11.13 -4.41 -13.24
C ASP A 79 9.67 -4.83 -13.22
N ARG A 80 8.86 -4.32 -14.17
CA ARG A 80 7.40 -4.47 -14.17
C ARG A 80 6.88 -5.91 -14.29
N ASN A 81 7.74 -6.88 -14.60
CA ASN A 81 7.33 -8.21 -15.06
C ASN A 81 7.35 -9.29 -13.98
N THR A 82 7.82 -8.98 -12.76
CA THR A 82 8.05 -10.00 -11.72
C THR A 82 7.33 -9.65 -10.42
N PHE A 83 6.20 -10.28 -10.17
CA PHE A 83 5.58 -10.25 -8.85
C PHE A 83 5.14 -11.66 -8.47
N PHE A 84 5.75 -12.20 -7.43
CA PHE A 84 5.29 -13.43 -6.79
C PHE A 84 5.04 -13.12 -5.33
N LEU A 85 3.78 -13.23 -4.94
CA LEU A 85 3.36 -13.15 -3.54
C LEU A 85 3.00 -14.56 -3.13
N GLU A 86 3.90 -15.26 -2.46
CA GLU A 86 3.67 -16.64 -2.01
C GLU A 86 2.37 -16.77 -1.20
N ARG A 87 2.11 -15.80 -0.30
CA ARG A 87 0.85 -15.73 0.46
C ARG A 87 -0.42 -15.63 -0.40
N ALA A 88 -0.32 -15.16 -1.64
CA ALA A 88 -1.44 -15.05 -2.56
C ALA A 88 -1.71 -16.37 -3.33
N SER A 89 -0.83 -17.38 -3.20
CA SER A 89 -1.02 -18.70 -3.81
C SER A 89 -2.10 -19.52 -3.11
N LEU A 90 -2.32 -19.30 -1.80
CA LEU A 90 -3.29 -20.04 -1.00
C LEU A 90 -4.66 -19.33 -1.02
N ILE A 91 -5.71 -20.09 -1.29
CA ILE A 91 -7.10 -19.64 -1.12
C ILE A 91 -7.57 -20.13 0.25
N PRO A 92 -7.87 -19.24 1.22
CA PRO A 92 -8.38 -19.65 2.51
C PRO A 92 -9.72 -20.40 2.37
N PRO A 93 -10.01 -21.42 3.20
CA PRO A 93 -11.35 -22.01 3.25
C PRO A 93 -12.44 -20.98 3.52
N GLU A 94 -13.61 -21.14 2.89
CA GLU A 94 -14.71 -20.17 2.95
C GLU A 94 -15.14 -19.84 4.40
N HIS A 95 -15.21 -20.85 5.27
CA HIS A 95 -15.59 -20.67 6.67
C HIS A 95 -14.60 -19.81 7.48
N LEU A 96 -13.34 -19.67 7.04
CA LEU A 96 -12.37 -18.74 7.64
C LEU A 96 -12.50 -17.33 7.04
N GLN A 97 -12.84 -17.24 5.76
CA GLN A 97 -13.03 -15.94 5.09
C GLN A 97 -14.16 -15.15 5.74
N THR A 98 -15.22 -15.81 6.19
CA THR A 98 -16.40 -15.17 6.82
C THR A 98 -16.18 -14.78 8.28
N GLN A 99 -15.12 -15.26 8.94
CA GLN A 99 -14.81 -14.88 10.32
C GLN A 99 -14.11 -13.52 10.42
N ILE A 100 -13.39 -13.13 9.37
CA ILE A 100 -12.74 -11.82 9.31
C ILE A 100 -13.74 -10.85 8.68
N PHE A 101 -14.12 -9.82 9.42
CA PHE A 101 -15.15 -8.84 9.02
C PHE A 101 -16.49 -9.48 8.57
N PRO A 102 -17.19 -10.19 9.48
CA PRO A 102 -18.40 -10.97 9.14
C PRO A 102 -19.55 -10.13 8.56
N PHE A 103 -19.51 -8.82 8.75
CA PHE A 103 -20.53 -7.89 8.28
C PHE A 103 -20.41 -7.52 6.79
N ILE A 104 -19.27 -7.77 6.14
CA ILE A 104 -19.00 -7.28 4.78
C ILE A 104 -20.08 -7.73 3.78
N GLU A 105 -20.47 -9.00 3.81
CA GLU A 105 -21.40 -9.55 2.81
C GLU A 105 -22.79 -8.91 2.93
N THR A 106 -23.24 -8.65 4.16
CA THR A 106 -24.50 -7.94 4.42
C THR A 106 -24.46 -6.52 3.86
N TYR A 107 -23.40 -5.77 4.13
CA TYR A 107 -23.27 -4.40 3.63
C TYR A 107 -23.05 -4.34 2.11
N MET A 108 -22.35 -5.32 1.53
CA MET A 108 -22.18 -5.43 0.08
C MET A 108 -23.52 -5.71 -0.62
N ALA A 109 -24.33 -6.60 -0.07
CA ALA A 109 -25.68 -6.87 -0.60
C ALA A 109 -26.58 -5.63 -0.53
N ALA A 110 -26.56 -4.90 0.59
CA ALA A 110 -27.30 -3.65 0.72
C ALA A 110 -26.81 -2.58 -0.26
N TYR A 111 -25.50 -2.44 -0.42
CA TYR A 111 -24.87 -1.52 -1.39
C TYR A 111 -25.29 -1.81 -2.83
N MET A 112 -25.36 -3.08 -3.22
CA MET A 112 -25.78 -3.50 -4.57
C MET A 112 -27.27 -3.25 -4.86
N GLN A 113 -28.10 -3.13 -3.82
CA GLN A 113 -29.54 -2.87 -3.94
C GLN A 113 -29.89 -1.37 -3.92
N GLU A 114 -28.92 -0.52 -3.61
CA GLU A 114 -29.12 0.93 -3.55
C GLU A 114 -29.28 1.51 -4.97
N SER A 115 -30.23 2.43 -5.14
CA SER A 115 -30.53 3.05 -6.45
C SER A 115 -29.44 4.04 -6.91
N ALA A 116 -28.67 4.60 -5.95
CA ALA A 116 -27.57 5.54 -6.21
C ALA A 116 -26.40 5.36 -5.23
N PRO A 117 -25.66 4.23 -5.30
CA PRO A 117 -24.63 3.88 -4.33
C PRO A 117 -23.39 4.79 -4.40
N HIS A 118 -22.88 5.23 -3.25
CA HIS A 118 -21.67 6.07 -3.18
C HIS A 118 -20.41 5.26 -3.51
N VAL A 119 -19.63 5.67 -4.51
CA VAL A 119 -18.46 4.93 -5.03
C VAL A 119 -17.44 4.61 -3.93
N ALA A 120 -17.20 5.51 -2.98
CA ALA A 120 -16.25 5.25 -1.89
C ALA A 120 -16.73 4.12 -0.95
N THR A 121 -18.03 3.91 -0.81
CA THR A 121 -18.60 2.81 -0.02
C THR A 121 -18.27 1.48 -0.68
N GLY A 122 -18.53 1.36 -1.99
CA GLY A 122 -18.17 0.16 -2.75
C GLY A 122 -16.68 -0.13 -2.69
N GLY A 123 -15.83 0.87 -2.97
CA GLY A 123 -14.37 0.71 -2.91
C GLY A 123 -13.84 0.34 -1.53
N PHE A 124 -14.45 0.85 -0.45
CA PHE A 124 -14.10 0.46 0.92
C PHE A 124 -14.51 -0.98 1.24
N LEU A 125 -15.72 -1.40 0.83
CA LEU A 125 -16.19 -2.77 1.01
C LEU A 125 -15.34 -3.77 0.21
N ASP A 126 -14.96 -3.43 -1.02
CA ASP A 126 -14.03 -4.23 -1.84
C ASP A 126 -12.65 -4.33 -1.18
N LEU A 127 -12.12 -3.23 -0.65
CA LEU A 127 -10.86 -3.23 0.10
C LEU A 127 -10.93 -4.16 1.31
N LEU A 128 -11.99 -4.10 2.10
CA LEU A 128 -12.16 -4.98 3.25
C LEU A 128 -12.29 -6.44 2.83
N ARG A 129 -13.01 -6.71 1.74
CA ARG A 129 -13.14 -8.05 1.17
C ARG A 129 -11.82 -8.58 0.64
N ALA A 130 -10.94 -7.72 0.12
CA ALA A 130 -9.60 -8.09 -0.34
C ALA A 130 -8.68 -8.61 0.78
N PHE A 131 -8.95 -8.24 2.04
CA PHE A 131 -8.21 -8.78 3.19
C PHE A 131 -8.64 -10.20 3.58
N THR A 132 -9.82 -10.63 3.14
CA THR A 132 -10.41 -11.91 3.53
C THR A 132 -10.49 -12.90 2.37
N ARG A 133 -10.63 -12.39 1.15
CA ARG A 133 -10.75 -13.16 -0.09
C ARG A 133 -9.64 -12.75 -1.06
N ARG A 134 -9.10 -13.73 -1.79
CA ARG A 134 -8.19 -13.44 -2.92
C ARG A 134 -8.93 -12.58 -3.94
N HIS A 135 -8.40 -11.41 -4.27
CA HIS A 135 -8.66 -10.84 -5.59
C HIS A 135 -7.92 -11.68 -6.61
N SER A 136 -8.66 -12.35 -7.49
CA SER A 136 -8.11 -12.86 -8.74
C SER A 136 -7.64 -11.66 -9.56
N PHE A 137 -6.39 -11.24 -9.37
CA PHE A 137 -5.75 -10.42 -10.39
C PHE A 137 -5.55 -11.35 -11.57
N ALA A 138 -6.53 -11.36 -12.49
CA ALA A 138 -6.44 -12.05 -13.76
C ALA A 138 -5.41 -11.31 -14.64
N GLY A 139 -4.14 -11.43 -14.27
CA GLY A 139 -3.00 -11.23 -15.15
C GLY A 139 -2.41 -12.61 -15.37
N SER A 140 -2.60 -13.14 -16.56
CA SER A 140 -1.96 -14.36 -17.04
C SER A 140 -0.47 -14.35 -16.66
N SER A 141 -0.08 -15.32 -15.82
CA SER A 141 1.31 -15.74 -15.73
C SER A 141 1.71 -16.31 -17.11
N PRO A 142 2.81 -15.86 -17.73
CA PRO A 142 3.34 -16.48 -18.95
C PRO A 142 4.07 -17.82 -18.66
N PHE A 143 4.01 -18.32 -17.42
CA PHE A 143 4.55 -19.63 -17.03
C PHE A 143 3.40 -20.60 -16.71
N SER A 144 2.62 -20.94 -17.74
CA SER A 144 1.78 -22.13 -17.82
C SER A 144 1.73 -22.57 -19.27
#